data_AF-A0A7G5BYL6-F1
#
_entry.id   AF-A0A7G5BYL6-F1
#
_cell.length_a   1.000
_cell.length_b   1.000
_cell.length_c   1.000
_cell.angle_alpha   90.00
_cell.angle_beta   90.00
_cell.angle_gamma   90.00
#
_symmetry.space_group_name_H-M   'P 1'
#
loop_
_entity.id
_entity.type
_entity.pdbx_description
1 polymer ?
#
loop_
_entity_poly.entity_id
_entity_poly.type
_entity_poly.pdbx_seq_one_letter_code
_entity_poly.pdbx_strand_id
1 'polypeptide(L)'
;MIIGNDKKLEDYVTDPPLELAVFFELSIILTEMVCREHQQNAVIGCLSPLNISVRWEEKTARLTESGEGRTAYRSPEQSGRINRVPDGRSDLYVLGVILYELLTGRLPFFPESEEDWDAAHIHRTPRPLFDIRPEGDGSPQAILMKLLAKCPEDRYQSAYGLLDDLKQCREMLDSSGSLTAFEVGRLDKIRSLRYPIRGTGASPQ
;
A
#
# COMPACT_ATOMS: atom_id res chain seq x y z
N MET A 1 8.18 -4.84 34.51
CA MET A 1 7.26 -5.55 33.60
C MET A 1 6.88 -4.53 32.53
N ILE A 2 7.62 -4.48 31.42
CA ILE A 2 7.40 -3.49 30.36
C ILE A 2 6.41 -4.14 29.39
N ILE A 3 5.16 -3.69 29.44
CA ILE A 3 4.14 -4.03 28.47
C ILE A 3 4.61 -3.39 27.15
N GLY A 4 4.89 -4.19 26.12
CA GLY A 4 5.21 -3.68 24.78
C GLY A 4 4.07 -2.77 24.34
N ASN A 5 4.36 -1.48 24.15
CA ASN A 5 3.32 -0.48 24.02
C ASN A 5 2.78 -0.50 22.58
N ASP A 6 1.53 -0.94 22.41
CA ASP A 6 0.80 -0.86 21.15
C ASP A 6 0.76 0.61 20.69
N LYS A 7 1.35 0.90 19.52
CA LYS A 7 1.40 2.26 18.95
C LYS A 7 0.41 2.37 17.79
N LYS A 8 -0.25 3.51 17.60
CA LYS A 8 -1.11 3.71 16.42
C LYS A 8 -0.25 3.96 15.20
N LEU A 9 -0.70 3.54 14.01
CA LEU A 9 0.10 3.73 12.81
C LEU A 9 0.29 5.22 12.48
N GLU A 10 -0.69 6.06 12.77
CA GLU A 10 -0.59 7.52 12.61
C GLU A 10 0.61 8.13 13.35
N ASP A 11 1.00 7.56 14.49
CA ASP A 11 2.13 8.03 15.27
C ASP A 11 3.50 7.72 14.61
N TYR A 12 3.51 6.98 13.49
CA TYR A 12 4.68 6.76 12.64
C TYR A 12 4.75 7.71 11.45
N VAL A 13 3.71 8.51 11.20
CA VAL A 13 3.73 9.59 10.21
C VAL A 13 4.40 10.79 10.84
N THR A 14 5.69 10.99 10.54
CA THR A 14 6.54 12.00 11.18
C THR A 14 7.14 12.98 10.18
N ASP A 15 7.54 14.15 10.68
CA ASP A 15 8.44 15.09 10.00
C ASP A 15 9.63 15.35 10.95
N PRO A 16 10.86 14.87 10.66
CA PRO A 16 11.29 14.24 9.40
C PRO A 16 10.68 12.84 9.17
N PRO A 17 10.63 12.37 7.90
CA PRO A 17 10.10 11.05 7.56
C PRO A 17 10.98 9.90 8.07
N LEU A 18 10.42 8.69 8.15
CA LEU A 18 11.08 7.50 8.72
C LEU A 18 12.39 7.15 8.02
N GLU A 19 13.38 6.67 8.76
CA GLU A 19 14.57 6.02 8.17
C GLU A 19 14.17 4.84 7.25
N LEU A 20 14.88 4.64 6.14
CA LEU A 20 14.51 3.62 5.13
C LEU A 20 14.41 2.21 5.74
N ALA A 21 15.31 1.88 6.67
CA ALA A 21 15.25 0.61 7.37
C ALA A 21 13.94 0.46 8.19
N VAL A 22 13.54 1.50 8.92
CA VAL A 22 12.29 1.49 9.70
C VAL A 22 11.09 1.42 8.77
N PHE A 23 11.11 2.18 7.67
CA PHE A 23 10.08 2.18 6.64
C PHE A 23 9.84 0.78 6.05
N PHE A 24 10.89 0.07 5.62
CA PHE A 24 10.71 -1.26 5.03
C PHE A 24 10.22 -2.29 6.04
N GLU A 25 10.74 -2.26 7.27
CA GLU A 25 10.27 -3.16 8.33
C GLU A 25 8.78 -2.94 8.58
N LEU A 26 8.35 -1.68 8.72
CA LEU A 26 6.95 -1.32 8.90
C LEU A 26 6.10 -1.72 7.70
N SER A 27 6.59 -1.50 6.47
CA SER A 27 5.90 -1.87 5.24
C SER A 27 5.66 -3.38 5.15
N ILE A 28 6.64 -4.19 5.57
CA ILE A 28 6.51 -5.65 5.65
C ILE A 28 5.44 -6.03 6.67
N ILE A 29 5.49 -5.48 7.89
CA ILE A 29 4.52 -5.75 8.96
C ILE A 29 3.08 -5.43 8.49
N LEU A 30 2.88 -4.29 7.85
CA LEU A 30 1.58 -3.86 7.33
C LEU A 30 1.10 -4.77 6.20
N THR A 31 2.00 -5.13 5.28
CA THR A 31 1.66 -6.01 4.15
C THR A 31 1.32 -7.43 4.63
N GLU A 32 2.01 -7.93 5.66
CA GLU A 32 1.69 -9.22 6.28
C GLU A 32 0.34 -9.21 6.99
N MET A 33 -0.03 -8.09 7.64
CA MET A 33 -1.39 -7.89 8.16
C MET A 33 -2.41 -7.97 7.03
N VAL A 34 -2.23 -7.24 5.93
CA VAL A 34 -3.15 -7.28 4.78
C VAL A 34 -3.24 -8.70 4.18
N CYS A 35 -2.12 -9.42 4.08
CA CYS A 35 -2.11 -10.83 3.65
C CYS A 35 -3.02 -11.70 4.54
N ARG A 36 -2.93 -11.55 5.88
CA ARG A 36 -3.75 -12.31 6.83
C ARG A 36 -5.23 -11.97 6.73
N GLU A 37 -5.55 -10.69 6.58
CA GLU A 37 -6.95 -10.24 6.47
C GLU A 37 -7.58 -10.68 5.15
N HIS A 38 -6.83 -10.65 4.04
CA HIS A 38 -7.29 -11.12 2.72
C HIS A 38 -7.54 -12.63 2.65
N GLN A 39 -7.01 -13.42 3.59
CA GLN A 39 -7.34 -14.85 3.69
C GLN A 39 -8.72 -15.08 4.32
N GLN A 40 -9.19 -14.14 5.13
CA GLN A 40 -10.46 -14.23 5.86
C GLN A 40 -11.58 -13.46 5.16
N ASN A 41 -11.21 -12.36 4.47
CA ASN A 41 -12.12 -11.43 3.84
C ASN A 41 -11.68 -11.16 2.40
N ALA A 42 -12.63 -10.95 1.48
CA ALA A 42 -12.30 -10.57 0.10
C ALA A 42 -11.73 -9.14 -0.02
N VAL A 43 -12.07 -8.27 0.93
CA VAL A 43 -11.67 -6.85 1.02
C VAL A 43 -11.79 -6.39 2.48
N ILE A 44 -10.84 -5.57 2.94
CA ILE A 44 -10.84 -4.93 4.27
C ILE A 44 -11.70 -3.68 4.23
N GLY A 45 -11.50 -2.82 3.22
CA GLY A 45 -12.39 -1.72 2.89
C GLY A 45 -12.27 -0.46 3.76
N CYS A 46 -11.54 -0.51 4.87
CA CYS A 46 -11.42 0.61 5.80
C CYS A 46 -9.98 0.99 6.19
N LEU A 47 -8.94 0.50 5.52
CA LEU A 47 -7.54 0.77 5.89
C LEU A 47 -7.23 2.28 6.05
N SER A 48 -6.63 2.66 7.18
CA SER A 48 -6.11 4.00 7.43
C SER A 48 -5.09 3.98 8.58
N PRO A 49 -4.24 5.00 8.75
CA PRO A 49 -3.34 5.07 9.91
C PRO A 49 -4.06 5.09 11.28
N LEU A 50 -5.33 5.56 11.32
CA LEU A 50 -6.14 5.65 12.54
C LEU A 50 -6.63 4.30 13.07
N ASN A 51 -6.90 3.35 12.17
CA ASN A 51 -7.48 2.05 12.51
C ASN A 51 -6.48 0.90 12.41
N ILE A 52 -5.19 1.20 12.42
CA ILE A 52 -4.11 0.21 12.49
C ILE A 52 -3.31 0.46 13.75
N SER A 53 -3.06 -0.60 14.51
CA SER A 53 -2.11 -0.60 15.62
C SER A 53 -0.95 -1.53 15.32
N VAL A 54 0.25 -1.07 15.64
CA VAL A 54 1.52 -1.75 15.40
C VAL A 54 2.15 -2.12 16.73
N ARG A 55 2.57 -3.38 16.81
CA ARG A 55 3.40 -3.93 17.87
C ARG A 55 4.80 -4.14 17.33
N TRP A 56 5.65 -3.14 17.52
CA TRP A 56 6.98 -3.11 16.93
C TRP A 56 7.85 -4.30 17.37
N GLU A 57 7.89 -4.58 18.67
CA GLU A 57 8.68 -5.70 19.23
C GLU A 57 8.22 -7.07 18.73
N GLU A 58 6.91 -7.22 18.51
CA GLU A 58 6.32 -8.47 17.99
C GLU A 58 6.36 -8.53 16.46
N LYS A 59 6.73 -7.45 15.78
CA LYS A 59 6.65 -7.28 14.33
C LYS A 59 5.27 -7.63 13.77
N THR A 60 4.22 -7.18 14.47
CA THR A 60 2.84 -7.41 14.04
C THR A 60 2.04 -6.12 13.97
N ALA A 61 1.00 -6.14 13.14
CA ALA A 61 -0.03 -5.11 13.09
C ALA A 61 -1.40 -5.77 13.08
N ARG A 62 -2.39 -5.04 13.58
CA ARG A 62 -3.80 -5.44 13.57
C ARG A 62 -4.70 -4.25 13.28
N LEU A 63 -5.87 -4.56 12.73
CA LEU A 63 -6.96 -3.59 12.63
C LEU A 63 -7.54 -3.31 14.02
N THR A 64 -7.94 -2.06 14.24
CA THR A 64 -8.67 -1.63 15.43
C THR A 64 -10.03 -1.06 15.02
N GLU A 65 -10.88 -0.74 16.00
CA GLU A 65 -12.15 -0.08 15.74
C GLU A 65 -11.97 1.16 14.85
N SER A 66 -12.85 1.29 13.88
CA SER A 66 -12.74 2.31 12.83
C SER A 66 -13.21 3.65 13.37
N GLY A 67 -12.30 4.62 13.42
CA GLY A 67 -12.69 6.04 13.39
C GLY A 67 -13.24 6.40 12.01
N GLU A 68 -13.91 7.54 11.88
CA GLU A 68 -14.42 8.01 10.58
C GLU A 68 -13.29 8.01 9.54
N GLY A 69 -13.49 7.24 8.46
CA GLY A 69 -12.48 7.05 7.43
C GLY A 69 -12.19 8.35 6.68
N ARG A 70 -10.95 8.85 6.78
CA ARG A 70 -10.51 10.04 6.05
C ARG A 70 -10.55 9.77 4.55
N THR A 71 -11.15 10.71 3.80
CA THR A 71 -11.28 10.67 2.33
C THR A 71 -9.93 10.50 1.62
N ALA A 72 -8.84 10.95 2.25
CA ALA A 72 -7.47 10.79 1.80
C ALA A 72 -6.98 9.33 1.68
N TYR A 73 -7.59 8.37 2.40
CA TYR A 73 -7.23 6.95 2.36
C TYR A 73 -8.35 6.12 1.74
N ARG A 74 -8.78 6.49 0.53
CA ARG A 74 -9.69 5.70 -0.30
C ARG A 74 -9.05 5.35 -1.63
N SER A 75 -9.45 4.19 -2.16
CA SER A 75 -9.20 3.85 -3.55
C SER A 75 -10.19 4.56 -4.50
N PRO A 76 -9.85 4.67 -5.79
CA PRO A 76 -10.76 5.19 -6.80
C PRO A 76 -12.11 4.45 -6.84
N GLU A 77 -12.11 3.14 -6.63
CA GLU A 77 -13.33 2.31 -6.64
C GLU A 77 -14.22 2.55 -5.41
N GLN A 78 -13.61 2.84 -4.25
CA GLN A 78 -14.33 3.16 -3.01
C GLN A 78 -14.97 4.55 -3.03
N SER A 79 -14.65 5.41 -4.00
CA SER A 79 -15.30 6.72 -4.16
C SER A 79 -16.78 6.62 -4.55
N GLY A 80 -17.22 5.48 -5.09
CA GLY A 80 -18.55 5.33 -5.70
C GLY A 80 -18.74 6.08 -7.02
N ARG A 81 -17.72 6.79 -7.51
CA ARG A 81 -17.75 7.55 -8.78
C ARG A 81 -17.28 6.72 -9.99
N ILE A 82 -16.75 5.53 -9.75
CA ILE A 82 -16.34 4.57 -10.77
C ILE A 82 -17.26 3.36 -10.72
N ASN A 83 -17.71 2.87 -11.87
CA ASN A 83 -18.52 1.65 -11.98
C ASN A 83 -17.65 0.38 -11.81
N ARG A 84 -17.04 0.24 -10.62
CA ARG A 84 -16.19 -0.89 -10.21
C ARG A 84 -16.47 -1.17 -8.73
N VAL A 85 -16.72 -2.43 -8.40
CA VAL A 85 -16.87 -2.86 -7.01
C VAL A 85 -15.49 -2.99 -6.36
N PRO A 86 -15.27 -2.43 -5.15
CA PRO A 86 -14.02 -2.62 -4.42
C PRO A 86 -13.72 -4.10 -4.15
N ASP A 87 -12.46 -4.49 -4.33
CA ASP A 87 -11.91 -5.80 -3.98
C ASP A 87 -10.57 -5.65 -3.24
N GLY A 88 -9.86 -6.74 -2.96
CA GLY A 88 -8.56 -6.68 -2.28
C GLY A 88 -7.53 -5.74 -2.94
N ARG A 89 -7.65 -5.43 -4.24
CA ARG A 89 -6.77 -4.46 -4.93
C ARG A 89 -7.11 -3.01 -4.59
N SER A 90 -8.31 -2.74 -4.08
CA SER A 90 -8.65 -1.46 -3.47
C SER A 90 -7.90 -1.26 -2.15
N ASP A 91 -7.77 -2.31 -1.33
CA ASP A 91 -6.94 -2.25 -0.12
C ASP A 91 -5.46 -2.03 -0.44
N LEU A 92 -4.95 -2.67 -1.50
CA LEU A 92 -3.55 -2.47 -1.93
C LEU A 92 -3.29 -1.03 -2.40
N TYR A 93 -4.27 -0.39 -3.05
CA TYR A 93 -4.16 1.03 -3.38
C TYR A 93 -4.07 1.89 -2.11
N VAL A 94 -4.95 1.65 -1.15
CA VAL A 94 -4.97 2.41 0.12
C VAL A 94 -3.69 2.16 0.93
N LEU A 95 -3.19 0.93 0.95
CA LEU A 95 -1.87 0.62 1.51
C LEU A 95 -0.78 1.42 0.79
N GLY A 96 -0.83 1.56 -0.54
CA GLY A 96 0.07 2.44 -1.29
C GLY A 96 0.04 3.90 -0.85
N VAL A 97 -1.14 4.44 -0.52
CA VAL A 97 -1.27 5.80 0.03
C VAL A 97 -0.58 5.90 1.39
N ILE A 98 -0.81 4.91 2.27
CA ILE A 98 -0.20 4.84 3.59
C ILE A 98 1.33 4.74 3.48
N LEU A 99 1.84 3.84 2.64
CA LEU A 99 3.29 3.65 2.45
C LEU A 99 3.95 4.90 1.84
N TYR A 100 3.28 5.57 0.90
CA TYR A 100 3.77 6.83 0.35
C TYR A 100 3.91 7.89 1.46
N GLU A 101 2.91 8.02 2.32
CA GLU A 101 2.93 8.98 3.42
C GLU A 101 3.99 8.64 4.48
N LEU A 102 4.12 7.37 4.85
CA LEU A 102 5.17 6.93 5.79
C LEU A 102 6.59 7.19 5.24
N LEU A 103 6.78 7.04 3.93
CA LEU A 103 8.08 7.26 3.30
C LEU A 103 8.42 8.74 3.14
N THR A 104 7.42 9.60 2.90
CA THR A 104 7.64 10.99 2.51
C THR A 104 7.20 12.02 3.55
N GLY A 105 6.47 11.60 4.58
CA GLY A 105 5.80 12.47 5.54
C GLY A 105 4.60 13.24 4.93
N ARG A 106 4.20 12.93 3.70
CA ARG A 106 3.17 13.67 2.94
C ARG A 106 2.24 12.72 2.19
N LEU A 107 0.98 13.09 2.03
CA LEU A 107 0.05 12.35 1.18
C LEU A 107 0.48 12.42 -0.31
N PRO A 108 0.12 11.42 -1.14
CA PRO A 108 0.50 11.36 -2.55
C PRO A 108 -0.12 12.46 -3.42
N PHE A 109 -1.25 13.03 -2.99
CA PHE A 109 -1.97 14.07 -3.71
C PHE A 109 -2.17 15.30 -2.84
N PHE A 110 -2.34 16.45 -3.49
CA PHE A 110 -2.57 17.75 -2.85
C PHE A 110 -3.83 18.40 -3.45
N PRO A 111 -5.04 17.92 -3.11
CA PRO A 111 -6.28 18.51 -3.60
C PRO A 111 -6.43 19.97 -3.16
N GLU A 112 -7.23 20.74 -3.89
CA GLU A 112 -7.47 22.16 -3.59
C GLU A 112 -8.44 22.33 -2.41
N SER A 113 -9.30 21.34 -2.18
CA SER A 113 -10.22 21.26 -1.03
C SER A 113 -10.32 19.84 -0.46
N GLU A 114 -10.81 19.69 0.77
CA GLU A 114 -11.02 18.36 1.38
C GLU A 114 -12.09 17.52 0.65
N GLU A 115 -12.96 18.15 -0.14
CA GLU A 115 -14.00 17.47 -0.92
C GLU A 115 -13.44 16.87 -2.24
N ASP A 116 -12.22 17.25 -2.64
CA ASP A 116 -11.61 16.87 -3.91
C ASP A 116 -10.76 15.59 -3.86
N TRP A 117 -10.67 14.93 -2.71
CA TRP A 117 -9.86 13.71 -2.56
C TRP A 117 -10.29 12.61 -3.55
N ASP A 118 -11.58 12.34 -3.70
CA ASP A 118 -12.06 11.33 -4.65
C ASP A 118 -11.58 11.66 -6.08
N ALA A 119 -11.71 12.92 -6.51
CA ALA A 119 -11.25 13.36 -7.82
C ALA A 119 -9.72 13.24 -7.95
N ALA A 120 -8.97 13.55 -6.90
CA ALA A 120 -7.53 13.36 -6.86
C ALA A 120 -7.13 11.89 -7.00
N HIS A 121 -7.80 10.99 -6.28
CA HIS A 121 -7.59 9.55 -6.37
C HIS A 121 -7.89 9.03 -7.78
N ILE A 122 -8.89 9.58 -8.49
CA ILE A 122 -9.24 9.13 -9.84
C ILE A 122 -8.28 9.70 -10.91
N HIS A 123 -7.93 10.98 -10.83
CA HIS A 123 -7.33 11.69 -11.97
C HIS A 123 -5.88 12.13 -11.79
N ARG A 124 -5.37 12.24 -10.55
CA ARG A 124 -4.04 12.81 -10.30
C ARG A 124 -2.98 11.72 -10.18
N THR A 125 -1.79 12.02 -10.70
CA THR A 125 -0.59 11.20 -10.48
C THR A 125 0.07 11.59 -9.16
N PRO A 126 0.60 10.64 -8.38
CA PRO A 126 1.35 10.96 -7.17
C PRO A 126 2.58 11.81 -7.52
N ARG A 127 3.02 12.67 -6.59
CA ARG A 127 4.29 13.37 -6.78
C ARG A 127 5.45 12.34 -6.81
N PRO A 128 6.42 12.44 -7.73
CA PRO A 128 7.57 11.52 -7.76
C PRO A 128 8.39 11.58 -6.47
N LEU A 129 8.93 10.44 -6.02
CA LEU A 129 9.79 10.41 -4.84
C LEU A 129 11.06 11.23 -5.03
N PHE A 130 11.63 11.29 -6.24
CA PHE A 130 12.84 12.08 -6.52
C PHE A 130 12.70 13.56 -6.10
N ASP A 131 11.49 14.12 -6.16
CA ASP A 131 11.23 15.52 -5.78
C ASP A 131 11.15 15.73 -4.26
N ILE A 132 11.04 14.67 -3.46
CA ILE A 132 10.77 14.73 -2.02
C ILE A 132 11.86 14.02 -1.21
N ARG A 133 12.27 12.84 -1.68
CA ARG A 133 13.18 11.91 -1.04
C ARG A 133 13.98 11.12 -2.07
N PRO A 134 15.04 11.71 -2.66
CA PRO A 134 15.84 11.09 -3.71
C PRO A 134 16.44 9.73 -3.34
N GLU A 135 16.77 9.50 -2.07
CA GLU A 135 17.27 8.21 -1.58
C GLU A 135 16.20 7.09 -1.60
N GLY A 136 14.93 7.45 -1.75
CA GLY A 136 13.82 6.53 -1.99
C GLY A 136 13.54 6.26 -3.48
N ASP A 137 14.32 6.85 -4.39
CA ASP A 137 14.21 6.55 -5.83
C ASP A 137 14.67 5.10 -6.13
N GLY A 138 14.24 4.56 -7.27
CA GLY A 138 14.50 3.18 -7.67
C GLY A 138 13.36 2.22 -7.30
N SER A 139 13.66 1.15 -6.56
CA SER A 139 12.65 0.13 -6.25
C SER A 139 11.45 0.64 -5.40
N PRO A 140 11.59 1.53 -4.40
CA PRO A 140 10.43 2.04 -3.65
C PRO A 140 9.48 2.84 -4.55
N GLN A 141 10.03 3.69 -5.42
CA GLN A 141 9.26 4.43 -6.43
C GLN A 141 8.46 3.49 -7.32
N ALA A 142 9.08 2.42 -7.84
CA ALA A 142 8.40 1.43 -8.69
C ALA A 142 7.25 0.73 -7.95
N ILE A 143 7.47 0.32 -6.69
CA ILE A 143 6.44 -0.30 -5.85
C ILE A 143 5.27 0.66 -5.61
N LEU A 144 5.54 1.90 -5.19
CA LEU A 144 4.50 2.88 -4.91
C LEU A 144 3.69 3.26 -6.15
N MET A 145 4.34 3.42 -7.31
CA MET A 145 3.63 3.70 -8.56
C MET A 145 2.73 2.53 -8.97
N LYS A 146 3.18 1.29 -8.75
CA LYS A 146 2.35 0.11 -9.01
C LYS A 146 1.15 0.03 -8.06
N LEU A 147 1.33 0.31 -6.76
CA LEU A 147 0.22 0.33 -5.80
C LEU A 147 -0.80 1.44 -6.12
N LEU A 148 -0.31 2.63 -6.49
CA LEU A 148 -1.12 3.82 -6.75
C LEU A 148 -1.64 3.91 -8.20
N ALA A 149 -1.51 2.84 -8.99
CA ALA A 149 -2.06 2.77 -10.33
C ALA A 149 -3.60 2.91 -10.28
N LYS A 150 -4.17 3.67 -11.22
CA LYS A 150 -5.60 4.00 -11.21
C LYS A 150 -6.46 2.79 -11.57
N CYS A 151 -6.03 2.01 -12.55
CA CYS A 151 -6.70 0.76 -12.91
C CYS A 151 -6.25 -0.37 -11.96
N PRO A 152 -7.17 -1.10 -11.31
CA PRO A 152 -6.84 -2.24 -10.45
C PRO A 152 -6.00 -3.34 -11.13
N GLU A 153 -6.17 -3.52 -12.44
CA GLU A 153 -5.41 -4.50 -13.24
C GLU A 153 -3.91 -4.20 -13.30
N ASP A 154 -3.53 -2.92 -13.21
CA ASP A 154 -2.12 -2.50 -13.26
C ASP A 154 -1.44 -2.60 -11.89
N ARG A 155 -2.23 -2.78 -10.81
CA ARG A 155 -1.73 -2.91 -9.44
C ARG A 155 -1.12 -4.29 -9.20
N TYR A 156 -0.61 -4.48 -7.99
CA TYR A 156 -0.39 -5.83 -7.47
C TYR A 156 -1.72 -6.59 -7.42
N GLN A 157 -1.71 -7.85 -7.84
CA GLN A 157 -2.89 -8.71 -7.83
C GLN A 157 -3.05 -9.43 -6.50
N SER A 158 -2.02 -9.43 -5.66
CA SER A 158 -2.09 -9.95 -4.29
C SER A 158 -1.10 -9.25 -3.36
N ALA A 159 -1.43 -9.19 -2.07
CA ALA A 159 -0.51 -8.69 -1.05
C ALA A 159 0.79 -9.52 -0.96
N TYR A 160 0.76 -10.79 -1.39
CA TYR A 160 1.96 -11.63 -1.50
C TYR A 160 2.97 -11.10 -2.51
N GLY A 161 2.51 -10.60 -3.66
CA GLY A 161 3.38 -10.00 -4.67
C GLY A 161 4.07 -8.75 -4.16
N LEU A 162 3.34 -7.92 -3.40
CA LEU A 162 3.92 -6.76 -2.72
C LEU A 162 4.93 -7.17 -1.64
N LEU A 163 4.58 -8.18 -0.83
CA LEU A 163 5.42 -8.65 0.27
C LEU A 163 6.79 -9.15 -0.22
N ASP A 164 6.80 -9.89 -1.34
CA ASP A 164 8.02 -10.39 -1.98
C ASP A 164 8.93 -9.24 -2.40
N ASP A 165 8.40 -8.25 -3.11
CA ASP A 165 9.16 -7.08 -3.57
C ASP A 165 9.69 -6.23 -2.39
N LEU A 166 8.90 -6.05 -1.32
CA LEU A 166 9.33 -5.34 -0.11
C LEU A 166 10.46 -6.07 0.63
N LYS A 167 10.40 -7.40 0.71
CA LYS A 167 11.47 -8.22 1.31
C LYS A 167 12.75 -8.14 0.47
N GLN A 168 12.65 -8.16 -0.85
CA GLN A 168 13.78 -7.94 -1.74
C GLN A 168 14.42 -6.56 -1.52
N CYS A 169 13.63 -5.50 -1.38
CA CYS A 169 14.17 -4.17 -1.09
C CYS A 169 14.89 -4.11 0.27
N ARG A 170 14.34 -4.78 1.28
CA ARG A 170 14.97 -4.85 2.60
C ARG A 170 16.32 -5.56 2.54
N GLU A 171 16.40 -6.69 1.85
CA GLU A 171 17.64 -7.42 1.65
C GLU A 171 18.70 -6.59 0.89
N MET A 172 18.28 -5.83 -0.13
CA MET A 172 19.17 -4.93 -0.87
C MET A 172 19.73 -3.81 0.02
N LEU A 173 18.89 -3.23 0.87
CA LEU A 173 19.31 -2.20 1.82
C LEU A 173 20.30 -2.76 2.84
N ASP A 174 20.04 -3.94 3.40
CA ASP A 174 20.90 -4.57 4.39
C ASP A 174 22.25 -5.04 3.80
N SER A 175 22.29 -5.44 2.53
CA SER A 175 23.49 -5.97 1.87
C SER A 175 24.37 -4.91 1.20
N SER A 176 23.75 -3.95 0.51
CA SER A 176 24.45 -3.01 -0.36
C SER A 176 24.23 -1.54 -0.02
N GLY A 177 23.24 -1.24 0.84
CA GLY A 177 22.79 0.13 1.11
C GLY A 177 22.16 0.85 -0.09
N SER A 178 21.93 0.14 -1.21
CA SER A 178 21.47 0.74 -2.46
C SER A 178 20.18 0.08 -2.98
N LEU A 179 19.17 0.90 -3.29
CA LEU A 179 17.84 0.47 -3.74
C LEU A 179 17.69 0.59 -5.26
N THR A 180 18.49 -0.19 -6.00
CA THR A 180 18.42 -0.19 -7.47
C THR A 180 17.05 -0.68 -7.97
N ALA A 181 16.61 -0.13 -9.11
CA ALA A 181 15.32 -0.50 -9.69
C ALA A 181 15.33 -1.96 -10.18
N PHE A 182 14.24 -2.67 -9.93
CA PHE A 182 13.95 -3.98 -10.49
C PHE A 182 12.51 -4.03 -11.01
N GLU A 183 12.19 -5.07 -11.77
CA GLU A 183 10.83 -5.30 -12.24
C GLU A 183 9.95 -5.80 -11.10
N VAL A 184 9.05 -4.95 -10.63
CA VAL A 184 8.10 -5.23 -9.55
C VAL A 184 6.92 -6.12 -10.00
N GLY A 185 6.34 -6.87 -9.07
CA GLY A 185 5.16 -7.71 -9.28
C GLY A 185 5.44 -9.00 -10.03
N ARG A 186 6.68 -9.50 -10.00
CA ARG A 186 7.08 -10.74 -10.66
C ARG A 186 6.30 -11.96 -10.17
N LEU A 187 6.08 -12.04 -8.85
CA LEU A 187 5.34 -13.17 -8.26
C LEU A 187 3.89 -13.24 -8.75
N ASP A 188 3.22 -12.09 -8.92
CA ASP A 188 1.86 -12.04 -9.45
C ASP A 188 1.80 -12.57 -10.88
N LYS A 189 2.77 -12.22 -11.73
CA LYS A 189 2.87 -12.73 -13.11
C LYS A 189 3.01 -14.25 -13.12
N ILE A 190 3.89 -14.82 -12.29
CA ILE A 190 4.10 -16.28 -12.20
C ILE A 190 2.82 -16.99 -11.78
N ARG A 191 2.10 -16.45 -10.79
CA ARG A 191 0.83 -17.05 -10.33
C ARG A 191 -0.24 -16.99 -11.40
N SER A 192 -0.35 -15.87 -12.13
CA SER A 192 -1.31 -15.72 -13.24
C SER A 192 -1.06 -16.69 -14.39
N LEU A 193 0.20 -17.00 -14.71
CA LEU A 193 0.57 -17.96 -15.74
C LEU A 193 0.25 -19.41 -15.34
N ARG A 194 0.44 -19.75 -14.05
CA ARG A 194 0.16 -21.10 -13.53
C ARG A 194 -1.33 -21.37 -13.33
N TYR A 195 -2.11 -20.32 -13.06
CA TYR A 195 -3.56 -20.39 -12.87
C TYR A 195 -4.22 -19.25 -13.64
N PRO A 196 -4.42 -19.38 -14.96
CA PRO A 196 -5.17 -18.41 -15.72
C PRO A 196 -6.56 -18.31 -15.11
N ILE A 197 -6.96 -17.11 -14.68
CA ILE A 197 -8.33 -16.83 -14.27
C ILE A 197 -9.19 -17.27 -15.45
N ARG A 198 -10.02 -18.31 -15.26
CA ARG A 198 -11.02 -18.68 -16.27
C ARG A 198 -11.91 -17.46 -16.42
N GLY A 199 -11.70 -16.70 -17.49
CA GLY A 199 -12.62 -15.65 -17.88
C GLY A 199 -14.01 -16.27 -17.94
N THR A 200 -14.96 -15.69 -17.23
CA THR A 200 -16.38 -15.96 -17.44
C THR A 200 -16.70 -15.53 -18.86
N GLY A 201 -16.51 -16.46 -19.79
CA GLY A 201 -16.87 -16.32 -21.18
C GLY A 201 -18.37 -16.07 -21.26
N ALA A 202 -18.72 -15.00 -21.97
CA ALA A 202 -20.07 -14.70 -22.38
C ALA A 202 -20.77 -15.96 -22.91
N SER A 203 -21.99 -16.21 -22.43
CA SER A 203 -22.90 -17.13 -23.10
C SER A 203 -23.15 -16.59 -24.53
N PRO A 204 -22.96 -17.39 -25.58
CA PRO A 204 -23.49 -17.04 -26.89
C PRO A 204 -25.02 -17.10 -26.82
N GLN A 205 -25.64 -16.27 -27.66
CA GLN A 205 -27.07 -16.01 -27.79
C GLN A 205 -27.92 -17.28 -27.92
#